data_AF-A0A800EU10-F1
#
_entry.id   AF-A0A800EU10-F1
#
_cell.length_a   1.000
_cell.length_b   1.000
_cell.length_c   1.000
_cell.angle_alpha   90.00
_cell.angle_beta   90.00
_cell.angle_gamma   90.00
#
_symmetry.space_group_name_H-M   'P 1'
#
loop_
_entity.id
_entity.type
_entity.pdbx_description
1 polymer ?
#
loop_
_entity_poly.entity_id
_entity_poly.type
_entity_poly.pdbx_seq_one_letter_code
_entity_poly.pdbx_strand_id
1 'polypeptide(L)'
;MILRRYGTTVQSVETNFDSKAFTEIGFRRDHAYSSAVDDFLAGHTRVSEHLLEAASEGDVQDAVESDMLQLLLEQLQKIDRELAENEFVLVESEQGQDYPKTRTRQKNVVVEGENRLYFYSSVSPPLKVAVFRSS
;
A
#
# COMPACT_ATOMS: atom_id res chain seq x y z
N MET A 1 -5.26 7.53 11.27
CA MET A 1 -3.82 7.86 11.07
C MET A 1 -3.08 6.61 10.60
N ILE A 2 -2.20 6.75 9.61
CA ILE A 2 -1.37 5.67 9.09
C ILE A 2 0.02 5.74 9.74
N LEU A 3 0.46 4.60 10.27
CA LEU A 3 1.72 4.39 10.96
C LEU A 3 2.57 3.37 10.21
N ARG A 4 3.88 3.49 10.34
CA ARG A 4 4.84 2.53 9.80
C ARG A 4 6.01 2.33 10.74
N ARG A 5 6.49 1.09 10.81
CA ARG A 5 7.70 0.73 11.54
C ARG A 5 8.96 1.15 10.77
N TYR A 6 9.89 1.79 11.49
CA TYR A 6 11.25 2.08 11.05
C TYR A 6 12.22 1.62 12.15
N GLY A 7 12.74 0.39 11.99
CA GLY A 7 13.60 -0.23 12.98
C GLY A 7 12.88 -0.44 14.32
N THR A 8 13.31 0.30 15.35
CA THR A 8 12.76 0.25 16.71
C THR A 8 11.68 1.29 16.98
N THR A 9 11.29 2.07 15.97
CA THR A 9 10.28 3.14 16.12
C THR A 9 9.07 2.89 15.23
N VAL A 10 7.90 3.31 15.70
CA VAL A 10 6.67 3.46 14.90
C VAL A 10 6.46 4.95 14.67
N GLN A 11 6.21 5.34 13.43
CA GLN A 11 6.07 6.75 13.04
C GLN A 11 4.90 6.93 12.11
N SER A 12 4.23 8.08 12.19
CA SER A 12 3.20 8.46 11.24
C SER A 12 3.78 8.78 9.87
N VAL A 13 3.00 8.46 8.84
CA VAL A 13 3.39 8.58 7.45
C VAL A 13 2.22 9.04 6.57
N GLU A 14 2.58 9.75 5.50
CA GLU A 14 1.74 9.97 4.34
C GLU A 14 2.05 8.94 3.24
N THR A 15 1.03 8.53 2.51
CA THR A 15 1.18 7.71 1.30
C THR A 15 1.86 8.50 0.20
N ASN A 16 2.78 7.87 -0.53
CA ASN A 16 3.45 8.43 -1.70
C ASN A 16 3.45 7.38 -2.82
N PHE A 17 2.26 7.10 -3.36
CA PHE A 17 2.09 6.11 -4.42
C PHE A 17 2.27 6.79 -5.79
N ASP A 18 3.21 6.31 -6.60
CA ASP A 18 3.61 6.95 -7.85
C ASP A 18 4.21 5.93 -8.81
N SER A 19 3.57 5.69 -9.98
CA SER A 19 4.03 4.75 -11.00
C SER A 19 5.43 5.07 -11.54
N LYS A 20 5.87 6.32 -11.39
CA LYS A 20 7.15 6.82 -11.93
C LYS A 20 8.28 6.79 -10.90
N ALA A 21 7.96 6.47 -9.65
CA ALA A 21 8.95 6.38 -8.58
C ALA A 21 9.70 5.03 -8.61
N PHE A 22 10.96 5.04 -8.15
CA PHE A 22 11.72 3.79 -7.93
C PHE A 22 11.06 2.85 -6.90
N THR A 23 10.20 3.39 -6.04
CA THR A 23 9.37 2.63 -5.10
C THR A 23 7.95 3.13 -5.23
N GLU A 24 7.19 2.47 -6.09
CA GLU A 24 5.85 2.90 -6.50
C GLU A 24 4.85 2.92 -5.34
N ILE A 25 5.03 2.04 -4.35
CA ILE A 25 4.22 1.98 -3.13
C ILE A 25 5.06 2.58 -2.00
N GLY A 26 5.08 3.91 -1.91
CA GLY A 26 5.90 4.66 -0.97
C GLY A 26 5.16 5.15 0.28
N PHE A 27 5.90 5.35 1.36
CA PHE A 27 5.44 6.05 2.56
C PHE A 27 6.50 7.06 3.01
N ARG A 28 6.07 8.30 3.24
CA ARG A 28 6.93 9.41 3.70
C ARG A 28 6.54 9.79 5.12
N ARG A 29 7.52 9.96 6.00
CA ARG A 29 7.28 10.46 7.37
C ARG A 29 6.69 11.86 7.32
N ASP A 30 5.63 12.08 8.09
CA ASP A 30 5.04 13.40 8.31
C ASP A 30 5.46 14.03 9.66
N HIS A 31 6.12 13.24 10.51
CA HIS A 31 6.61 13.60 11.84
C HIS A 31 5.50 14.00 12.85
N ALA A 32 4.23 13.68 12.58
CA ALA A 32 3.12 14.00 13.50
C ALA A 32 3.09 13.10 14.75
N TYR A 33 3.56 11.87 14.64
CA TYR A 33 3.60 10.86 15.69
C TYR A 33 4.90 10.05 15.62
N SER A 34 5.47 9.73 16.78
CA SER A 34 6.60 8.81 16.90
C SER A 34 6.61 8.15 18.26
N SER A 35 6.82 6.84 18.32
CA SER A 35 7.01 6.09 19.57
C SER A 35 8.00 4.94 19.37
N ALA A 36 8.50 4.37 20.47
CA ALA A 36 9.16 3.08 20.39
C ALA A 36 8.14 2.00 19.97
N VAL A 37 8.60 0.97 19.28
CA VAL A 37 7.77 -0.17 18.88
C VAL A 37 7.22 -0.88 20.11
N ASP A 38 8.06 -1.12 21.12
CA ASP A 38 7.65 -1.84 22.33
C ASP A 38 6.58 -1.07 23.11
N ASP A 39 6.74 0.26 23.23
CA ASP A 39 5.74 1.12 23.89
C ASP A 39 4.41 1.12 23.12
N PHE A 40 4.47 1.19 21.78
CA PHE A 40 3.26 1.13 20.94
C PHE A 40 2.53 -0.20 21.13
N LEU A 41 3.24 -1.32 21.01
CA LEU A 41 2.65 -2.65 21.14
C LEU A 41 2.14 -2.95 22.55
N ALA A 42 2.75 -2.37 23.59
CA ALA A 42 2.27 -2.50 24.97
C ALA A 42 1.00 -1.67 25.23
N GLY A 43 0.87 -0.49 24.60
CA GLY A 43 -0.27 0.40 24.77
C GLY A 43 -1.46 0.13 23.85
N HIS A 44 -1.29 -0.71 22.82
CA HIS A 44 -2.31 -0.90 21.77
C HIS A 44 -2.68 -2.36 21.59
N THR A 45 -3.97 -2.60 21.34
CA THR A 45 -4.50 -3.92 21.01
C THR A 45 -4.85 -3.99 19.52
N ARG A 46 -4.46 -5.07 18.86
CA ARG A 46 -4.83 -5.33 17.46
C ARG A 46 -6.33 -5.61 17.35
N VAL A 47 -7.00 -4.87 16.46
CA VAL A 47 -8.44 -4.96 16.19
C VAL A 47 -8.72 -5.81 14.96
N SER A 48 -7.97 -5.59 13.87
CA SER A 48 -8.17 -6.31 12.61
C SER A 48 -6.90 -6.34 11.75
N GLU A 49 -6.86 -7.26 10.79
CA GLU A 49 -5.83 -7.38 9.75
C GLU A 49 -6.47 -7.24 8.38
N HIS A 50 -5.77 -6.58 7.45
CA HIS A 50 -6.19 -6.41 6.06
C HIS A 50 -5.03 -6.68 5.11
N LEU A 51 -5.31 -7.44 4.05
CA LEU A 51 -4.40 -7.68 2.93
C LEU A 51 -4.92 -6.88 1.73
N LEU A 52 -4.19 -5.84 1.35
CA LEU A 52 -4.62 -4.96 0.26
C LEU A 52 -4.00 -5.42 -1.06
N GLU A 53 -4.87 -5.76 -2.00
CA GLU A 53 -4.54 -6.23 -3.33
C GLU A 53 -5.11 -5.26 -4.36
N ALA A 54 -4.39 -5.04 -5.45
CA ALA A 54 -4.90 -4.25 -6.56
C ALA A 54 -4.40 -4.83 -7.88
N ALA A 55 -5.23 -4.73 -8.91
CA ALA A 55 -4.89 -5.09 -10.27
C ALA A 55 -5.64 -4.19 -11.25
N SER A 56 -5.02 -3.93 -12.39
CA SER A 56 -5.60 -3.20 -13.53
C SER A 56 -5.03 -3.76 -14.83
N GLU A 57 -5.70 -3.46 -15.94
CA GLU A 57 -5.28 -3.87 -17.28
C GLU A 57 -5.73 -2.89 -18.36
N GLY A 58 -5.06 -2.91 -19.51
CA GLY A 58 -5.36 -1.98 -20.61
C GLY A 58 -4.23 -1.84 -21.63
N ASP A 59 -4.41 -0.91 -22.56
CA ASP A 59 -3.51 -0.74 -23.72
C ASP A 59 -2.28 0.13 -23.44
N VAL A 60 -2.24 0.85 -22.31
CA VAL A 60 -1.17 1.80 -21.97
C VAL A 60 -0.59 1.47 -20.59
N GLN A 61 0.68 1.06 -20.55
CA GLN A 61 1.33 0.60 -19.32
C GLN A 61 1.25 1.62 -18.16
N ASP A 62 1.63 2.89 -18.38
CA ASP A 62 1.63 3.92 -17.32
C ASP A 62 0.22 4.15 -16.74
N ALA A 63 -0.82 4.09 -17.58
CA ALA A 63 -2.20 4.22 -17.15
C ALA A 63 -2.62 3.01 -16.31
N VAL A 64 -2.30 1.79 -16.76
CA VAL A 64 -2.60 0.55 -16.05
C VAL A 64 -1.91 0.49 -14.68
N GLU A 65 -0.64 0.89 -14.60
CA GLU A 65 0.10 0.95 -13.34
C GLU A 65 -0.47 2.03 -12.41
N SER A 66 -0.79 3.22 -12.93
CA SER A 66 -1.40 4.31 -12.16
C SER A 66 -2.77 3.93 -11.59
N ASP A 67 -3.64 3.32 -12.40
CA ASP A 67 -4.97 2.89 -11.98
C ASP A 67 -4.89 1.82 -10.89
N MET A 68 -3.96 0.87 -11.03
CA MET A 68 -3.72 -0.15 -10.01
C MET A 68 -3.25 0.48 -8.69
N LEU A 69 -2.32 1.43 -8.73
CA LEU A 69 -1.85 2.12 -7.52
C LEU A 69 -2.94 2.97 -6.88
N GLN A 70 -3.79 3.61 -7.69
CA GLN A 70 -4.95 4.37 -7.22
C GLN A 70 -5.96 3.46 -6.50
N LEU A 71 -6.26 2.28 -7.03
CA LEU A 71 -7.12 1.28 -6.37
C LEU A 71 -6.53 0.80 -5.02
N LEU A 72 -5.21 0.64 -4.94
CA LEU A 72 -4.54 0.29 -3.68
C LEU A 72 -4.64 1.43 -2.66
N LEU A 73 -4.42 2.66 -3.10
CA LEU A 73 -4.50 3.86 -2.27
C LEU A 73 -5.90 4.05 -1.70
N GLU A 74 -6.94 3.89 -2.53
CA GLU A 74 -8.34 4.04 -2.13
C GLU A 74 -8.73 3.03 -1.04
N GLN A 75 -8.24 1.79 -1.13
CA GLN A 75 -8.45 0.79 -0.09
C GLN A 75 -7.82 1.20 1.24
N LEU A 76 -6.56 1.65 1.22
CA LEU A 76 -5.87 2.10 2.43
C LEU A 76 -6.54 3.34 3.05
N GLN A 77 -6.91 4.32 2.22
CA GLN A 77 -7.63 5.52 2.65
C GLN A 77 -9.04 5.21 3.15
N LYS A 78 -9.69 4.17 2.64
CA LYS A 78 -10.97 3.72 3.19
C LYS A 78 -10.79 3.22 4.62
N ILE A 79 -9.80 2.36 4.86
CA ILE A 79 -9.51 1.87 6.22
C ILE A 79 -9.18 3.04 7.15
N ASP A 80 -8.34 3.99 6.72
CA ASP A 80 -7.95 5.15 7.53
C ASP A 80 -9.14 6.07 7.89
N ARG A 81 -10.11 6.24 6.97
CA ARG A 81 -11.32 7.03 7.20
C ARG A 81 -12.35 6.34 8.09
N GLU A 82 -12.34 5.01 8.16
CA GLU A 82 -13.27 4.20 8.94
C GLU A 82 -12.78 3.96 10.38
N LEU A 83 -11.60 4.46 10.75
CA LEU A 83 -11.05 4.36 12.10
C LEU A 83 -11.89 5.11 13.14
N ALA A 84 -12.04 4.52 14.32
CA ALA A 84 -12.51 5.23 15.50
C ALA A 84 -11.44 6.21 16.05
N GLU A 85 -11.85 7.11 16.96
CA GLU A 85 -11.04 8.21 17.51
C GLU A 85 -9.70 7.76 18.16
N ASN A 86 -9.60 6.50 18.60
CA ASN A 86 -8.41 5.92 19.24
C ASN A 86 -7.80 4.76 18.43
N GLU A 87 -8.07 4.72 17.13
CA GLU A 87 -7.57 3.67 16.24
C GLU A 87 -6.53 4.18 15.25
N PHE A 88 -5.60 3.30 14.91
CA PHE A 88 -4.46 3.56 14.05
C PHE A 88 -4.30 2.43 13.06
N VAL A 89 -3.95 2.75 11.81
CA VAL A 89 -3.53 1.75 10.82
C VAL A 89 -2.02 1.62 10.92
N LEU A 90 -1.50 0.41 11.13
CA LEU A 90 -0.08 0.11 11.04
C LEU A 90 0.21 -0.65 9.75
N VAL A 91 1.15 -0.14 8.95
CA VAL A 91 1.72 -0.87 7.81
C VAL A 91 2.69 -1.92 8.33
N GLU A 92 2.36 -3.18 8.10
CA GLU A 92 3.12 -4.34 8.57
C GLU A 92 4.06 -4.91 7.50
N SER A 93 3.85 -4.59 6.22
CA SER A 93 4.78 -4.98 5.16
C SER A 93 6.18 -4.37 5.34
N GLU A 94 7.21 -5.21 5.39
CA GLU A 94 8.59 -4.81 5.65
C GLU A 94 9.48 -4.87 4.39
N GLN A 95 10.31 -3.82 4.22
CA GLN A 95 11.30 -3.75 3.13
C GLN A 95 12.27 -4.94 3.20
N GLY A 96 12.48 -5.60 2.07
CA GLY A 96 13.36 -6.77 1.97
C GLY A 96 12.74 -8.10 2.40
N GLN A 97 11.50 -8.11 2.94
CA GLN A 97 10.77 -9.34 3.27
C GLN A 97 9.54 -9.51 2.38
N ASP A 98 8.48 -8.75 2.68
CA ASP A 98 7.16 -8.89 2.06
C ASP A 98 6.59 -7.53 1.63
N TYR A 99 7.48 -6.58 1.34
CA TYR A 99 7.07 -5.29 0.81
C TYR A 99 6.38 -5.45 -0.56
N PRO A 100 5.20 -4.86 -0.76
CA PRO A 100 4.46 -4.97 -2.00
C PRO A 100 5.24 -4.33 -3.16
N LYS A 101 5.11 -4.93 -4.34
CA LYS A 101 5.72 -4.44 -5.58
C LYS A 101 4.74 -4.56 -6.73
N THR A 102 4.79 -3.61 -7.65
CA THR A 102 4.10 -3.71 -8.94
C THR A 102 4.66 -4.86 -9.76
N ARG A 103 3.78 -5.66 -10.34
CA ARG A 103 4.07 -6.75 -11.26
C ARG A 103 3.31 -6.53 -12.55
N THR A 104 4.03 -6.10 -13.56
CA THR A 104 3.49 -5.85 -14.90
C THR A 104 3.83 -7.00 -15.84
N ARG A 105 2.84 -7.47 -16.60
CA ARG A 105 2.99 -8.43 -17.68
C ARG A 105 2.37 -7.85 -18.95
N GLN A 106 3.03 -8.08 -20.09
CA GLN A 106 2.53 -7.67 -21.40
C GLN A 106 2.13 -8.88 -22.25
N LYS A 107 1.13 -8.71 -23.10
CA LYS A 107 0.66 -9.71 -24.05
C LYS A 107 0.38 -9.05 -25.39
N ASN A 108 0.75 -9.72 -26.48
CA ASN A 108 0.32 -9.32 -27.83
C ASN A 108 -1.13 -9.79 -28.04
N VAL A 109 -2.01 -8.88 -28.45
CA VAL A 109 -3.40 -9.13 -28.81
C VAL A 109 -3.67 -8.62 -30.22
N VAL A 110 -4.55 -9.28 -30.96
CA VAL A 110 -4.93 -8.84 -32.31
C VAL A 110 -6.24 -8.04 -32.19
N VAL A 111 -6.19 -6.76 -32.57
CA VAL A 111 -7.35 -5.86 -32.58
C VAL A 111 -7.48 -5.30 -33.99
N GLU A 112 -8.61 -5.50 -34.64
CA GLU A 112 -8.86 -5.05 -36.03
C GLU A 112 -7.81 -5.53 -37.05
N GLY A 113 -7.21 -6.70 -36.81
CA GLY A 113 -6.18 -7.28 -37.69
C GLY A 113 -4.76 -6.76 -37.41
N GLU A 114 -4.58 -5.87 -36.44
CA GLU A 114 -3.28 -5.35 -36.03
C GLU A 114 -2.83 -5.95 -34.69
N ASN A 115 -1.53 -6.20 -34.55
CA ASN A 115 -0.94 -6.60 -33.27
C ASN A 115 -0.81 -5.37 -32.37
N ARG A 116 -1.45 -5.42 -31.20
CA ARG A 116 -1.36 -4.42 -30.13
C ARG A 116 -0.80 -5.04 -28.85
N LEU A 117 -0.15 -4.22 -28.04
CA LEU A 117 0.28 -4.61 -26.69
C LEU A 117 -0.87 -4.37 -25.72
N TYR A 118 -1.09 -5.34 -24.84
CA TYR A 118 -2.03 -5.25 -23.73
C TYR A 118 -1.29 -5.57 -22.43
N PHE A 119 -1.50 -4.76 -21.41
CA PHE A 119 -0.76 -4.79 -20.15
C PHE A 119 -1.69 -5.24 -19.01
N TYR A 120 -1.12 -5.99 -18.08
CA TYR A 120 -1.76 -6.43 -16.85
C TYR A 120 -0.81 -6.09 -15.69
N SER A 121 -1.25 -5.26 -14.75
CA SER A 121 -0.47 -4.90 -13.57
C SER A 121 -1.18 -5.34 -12.31
N SER A 122 -0.40 -5.78 -11.32
CA SER A 122 -0.90 -6.20 -10.01
C SER A 122 0.09 -5.89 -8.90
N VAL A 123 -0.39 -5.81 -7.66
CA VAL A 123 0.44 -5.73 -6.46
C VAL A 123 0.76 -7.14 -5.96
N SER A 124 2.04 -7.48 -5.85
CA SER A 124 2.45 -8.75 -5.24
C SER A 124 3.82 -8.68 -4.57
N PRO A 125 3.94 -9.07 -3.28
CA PRO A 125 2.87 -9.54 -2.38
C PRO A 125 1.86 -8.42 -2.01
N PRO A 126 0.70 -8.74 -1.39
CA PRO A 126 -0.26 -7.73 -0.92
C PRO A 126 0.35 -6.76 0.09
N LEU A 127 -0.15 -5.52 0.14
CA LEU A 127 0.20 -4.59 1.21
C LEU A 127 -0.53 -5.00 2.49
N LYS A 128 0.23 -5.41 3.51
CA LYS A 128 -0.32 -5.84 4.80
C LYS A 128 -0.47 -4.64 5.73
N VAL A 129 -1.68 -4.47 6.25
CA VAL A 129 -1.97 -3.47 7.26
C VAL A 129 -2.82 -4.04 8.37
N ALA A 130 -2.68 -3.50 9.57
CA ALA A 130 -3.48 -3.87 10.72
C ALA A 130 -4.05 -2.62 11.41
N VAL A 131 -5.25 -2.74 11.96
CA VAL A 131 -5.84 -1.71 12.80
C VAL A 131 -5.50 -2.03 14.26
N PHE A 132 -5.00 -1.02 14.97
CA PHE A 132 -4.68 -1.07 16.39
C PHE A 132 -5.52 -0.03 17.13
N ARG A 133 -5.99 -0.37 18.32
CA ARG A 133 -6.72 0.53 19.21
C ARG A 133 -5.88 0.81 20.45
N SER A 134 -5.72 2.09 20.81
CA SER A 134 -5.11 2.45 22.09
C SER A 134 -5.98 1.97 23.24
N SER A 135 -5.34 1.41 24.26
CA SER A 135 -6.00 0.93 25.48
C SER A 135 -6.22 2.07 26.47
#